data_AF-A0A7X1HIF2-F1
#
_entry.id   AF-A0A7X1HIF2-F1
#
_cell.length_a   1.000
_cell.length_b   1.000
_cell.length_c   1.000
_cell.angle_alpha   90.00
_cell.angle_beta   90.00
_cell.angle_gamma   90.00
#
_symmetry.space_group_name_H-M   'P 1'
#
loop_
_entity.id
_entity.type
_entity.pdbx_description
1 polymer ?
#
loop_
_entity_poly.entity_id
_entity_poly.type
_entity_poly.pdbx_seq_one_letter_code
_entity_poly.pdbx_strand_id
1 'polypeptide(L)'
;METTSYNGKLLRINLTNSQITSESLNLDLAKKFIGARGLGTKILMDEINPTIDPLSDDNKLIIMTGALTGAAVPTGGRYVVVTKSPLTGMIACSNSGGEWGAKLKYAGFDGIIFEGKAQSPVYLSICDEKVELKPAEALWGKTSSETEEILKAEYEKSSVLNIGPGGENKSLMAAIMNDADRAAGRSGVGAVMGSKNLKAIVVQASRNNIPVTDSEAMRKEMLIAMKKIKEDGVTGTGLPTYGTAVLVNIINETGSFPTDNWQGSYDENAEIISGETLAEKYLKGTYHCHRCPIGCGRVVEREGKNIGGPEYETLWAYGGNCGVHDIPTINEANFWCNELGIDSISVPCTIASAMELYQKGYISEEECDGVPLTFGSKEAVVEWTKRIGLSQGKLGALMAKGSQRLCDAYGHPEFSMSVKKQELPAYDARGIQGIGLNYATSNRGGCHVRGYMISPEILAHPELLDRTKTEDKATWTKIFQDLTAVIDSMGMCLFTSFALGADDYANFLNAGTGTTHTVDSLLEAGERIYNLERIFNKKAGMKAEDDSLPKRLTEDSIVDGPSQGQKNHLNIMLPEYYAARGWVNAFPTEETLIRLGLEENDRS
;
A
#
# COMPACT_ATOMS: atom_id res chain seq x y z
N MET A 1 1.25 34.38 6.36
CA MET A 1 0.47 33.16 6.64
C MET A 1 0.65 32.83 8.10
N GLU A 2 -0.40 32.41 8.79
CA GLU A 2 -0.25 31.79 10.10
C GLU A 2 0.69 30.58 9.97
N THR A 3 1.61 30.43 10.92
CA THR A 3 2.54 29.30 10.94
C THR A 3 1.76 28.00 11.01
N THR A 4 1.97 27.08 10.06
CA THR A 4 1.27 25.80 9.97
C THR A 4 2.18 24.75 9.33
N SER A 5 1.83 23.46 9.44
CA SER A 5 2.59 22.36 8.85
C SER A 5 2.34 22.15 7.36
N TYR A 6 1.40 22.86 6.74
CA TYR A 6 1.25 22.94 5.28
C TYR A 6 2.23 23.96 4.69
N ASN A 7 2.88 23.65 3.57
CA ASN A 7 3.63 24.66 2.83
C ASN A 7 2.69 25.60 2.03
N GLY A 8 1.46 25.15 1.75
CA GLY A 8 0.48 25.90 0.99
C GLY A 8 0.69 25.87 -0.52
N LYS A 9 1.50 24.92 -1.03
CA LYS A 9 1.91 24.87 -2.45
C LYS A 9 1.82 23.45 -3.02
N LEU A 10 1.25 23.33 -4.20
CA LEU A 10 1.29 22.13 -5.04
C LEU A 10 2.10 22.41 -6.31
N LEU A 11 2.76 21.38 -6.83
CA LEU A 11 3.31 21.38 -8.18
C LEU A 11 2.33 20.70 -9.12
N ARG A 12 2.03 21.33 -10.25
CA ARG A 12 1.27 20.73 -11.35
C ARG A 12 2.16 20.66 -12.58
N ILE A 13 2.29 19.45 -13.12
CA ILE A 13 3.20 19.12 -14.21
C ILE A 13 2.37 18.52 -15.35
N ASN A 14 2.23 19.25 -16.45
CA ASN A 14 1.66 18.70 -17.67
C ASN A 14 2.81 18.17 -18.55
N LEU A 15 2.89 16.85 -18.67
CA LEU A 15 3.98 16.17 -19.36
C LEU A 15 3.87 16.28 -20.89
N THR A 16 2.67 16.56 -21.42
CA THR A 16 2.45 16.67 -22.87
C THR A 16 3.05 17.95 -23.45
N ASN A 17 2.96 19.06 -22.72
CA ASN A 17 3.52 20.35 -23.13
C ASN A 17 4.71 20.81 -22.28
N SER A 18 5.20 19.93 -21.38
CA SER A 18 6.29 20.19 -20.44
C SER A 18 6.08 21.41 -19.53
N GLN A 19 4.82 21.78 -19.26
CA GLN A 19 4.49 22.92 -18.42
C GLN A 19 4.62 22.54 -16.93
N ILE A 20 5.34 23.39 -16.19
CA ILE A 20 5.54 23.28 -14.74
C ILE A 20 4.93 24.52 -14.09
N THR A 21 3.94 24.33 -13.24
CA THR A 21 3.30 25.42 -12.49
C THR A 21 3.26 25.09 -11.01
N SER A 22 3.45 26.12 -10.18
CA SER A 22 3.12 26.03 -8.75
C SER A 22 1.78 26.71 -8.51
N GLU A 23 0.86 26.00 -7.86
CA GLU A 23 -0.44 26.51 -7.47
C GLU A 23 -0.58 26.55 -5.94
N SER A 24 -1.39 27.48 -5.44
CA SER A 24 -1.70 27.55 -4.02
C SER A 24 -2.58 26.37 -3.61
N LEU A 25 -2.20 25.70 -2.52
CA LEU A 25 -3.03 24.67 -1.92
C LEU A 25 -4.32 25.29 -1.38
N ASN A 26 -5.47 24.69 -1.72
CA ASN A 26 -6.74 25.05 -1.09
C ASN A 26 -6.73 24.57 0.38
N LEU A 27 -6.51 25.49 1.31
CA LEU A 27 -6.41 25.19 2.74
C LEU A 27 -7.73 24.73 3.36
N ASP A 28 -8.88 25.12 2.82
CA ASP A 28 -10.18 24.65 3.32
C ASP A 28 -10.39 23.17 2.98
N LEU A 29 -10.02 22.77 1.75
CA LEU A 29 -9.99 21.35 1.38
C LEU A 29 -8.92 20.59 2.17
N ALA A 30 -7.74 21.15 2.39
CA ALA A 30 -6.70 20.53 3.22
C ALA A 30 -7.17 20.35 4.67
N LYS A 31 -7.89 21.30 5.27
CA LYS A 31 -8.47 21.12 6.61
C LYS A 31 -9.60 20.07 6.61
N LYS A 32 -10.42 20.02 5.56
CA LYS A 32 -11.56 19.08 5.47
C LYS A 32 -11.14 17.63 5.17
N PHE A 33 -10.07 17.43 4.40
CA PHE A 33 -9.58 16.13 3.93
C PHE A 33 -8.15 15.79 4.41
N ILE A 34 -7.60 16.61 5.30
CA ILE A 34 -6.28 16.51 5.95
C ILE A 34 -5.11 16.63 4.95
N GLY A 35 -4.83 15.62 4.14
CA GLY A 35 -3.63 15.59 3.30
C GLY A 35 -3.49 14.24 2.61
N ALA A 36 -2.32 13.97 2.02
CA ALA A 36 -1.93 12.68 1.44
C ALA A 36 -3.10 11.94 0.75
N ARG A 37 -3.60 10.86 1.37
CA ARG A 37 -4.73 10.06 0.86
C ARG A 37 -5.99 10.89 0.66
N GLY A 38 -6.48 11.56 1.71
CA GLY A 38 -7.76 12.29 1.66
C GLY A 38 -7.76 13.42 0.65
N LEU A 39 -6.78 14.32 0.72
CA LEU A 39 -6.67 15.45 -0.20
C LEU A 39 -6.37 14.98 -1.63
N GLY A 40 -5.48 14.00 -1.80
CA GLY A 40 -5.18 13.42 -3.11
C GLY A 40 -6.40 12.80 -3.77
N THR A 41 -7.22 12.07 -3.02
CA THR A 41 -8.50 11.52 -3.51
C THR A 41 -9.47 12.63 -3.91
N LYS A 42 -9.56 13.71 -3.13
CA LYS A 42 -10.43 14.85 -3.47
C LYS A 42 -10.02 15.52 -4.78
N ILE A 43 -8.73 15.76 -4.96
CA ILE A 43 -8.19 16.31 -6.21
C ILE A 43 -8.48 15.36 -7.38
N LEU A 44 -8.25 14.05 -7.21
CA LEU A 44 -8.54 13.08 -8.26
C LEU A 44 -10.03 13.07 -8.65
N MET A 45 -10.93 13.01 -7.66
CA MET A 45 -12.38 13.02 -7.90
C MET A 45 -12.85 14.26 -8.65
N ASP A 46 -12.28 15.43 -8.35
CA ASP A 46 -12.68 16.69 -8.96
C ASP A 46 -12.17 16.84 -10.40
N GLU A 47 -11.04 16.21 -10.70
CA GLU A 47 -10.26 16.58 -11.89
C GLU A 47 -10.17 15.47 -12.95
N ILE A 48 -10.67 14.27 -12.68
CA ILE A 48 -10.79 13.22 -13.70
C ILE A 48 -12.21 12.67 -13.78
N ASN A 49 -12.61 12.25 -14.99
CA ASN A 49 -13.77 11.38 -15.13
C ASN A 49 -13.40 9.97 -14.61
N PRO A 50 -14.10 9.41 -13.60
CA PRO A 50 -13.77 8.10 -13.07
C PRO A 50 -13.90 6.94 -14.08
N THR A 51 -14.49 7.14 -15.27
CA THR A 51 -14.63 6.10 -16.30
C THR A 51 -13.47 6.03 -17.30
N ILE A 52 -12.47 6.93 -17.25
CA ILE A 52 -11.32 6.93 -18.18
C ILE A 52 -10.51 5.62 -18.13
N ASP A 53 -9.76 5.33 -19.19
CA ASP A 53 -8.75 4.26 -19.13
C ASP A 53 -7.64 4.64 -18.12
N PRO A 54 -7.35 3.82 -17.11
CA PRO A 54 -6.28 4.07 -16.14
C PRO A 54 -4.88 4.31 -16.74
N LEU A 55 -4.58 3.81 -17.95
CA LEU A 55 -3.28 3.99 -18.60
C LEU A 55 -3.29 5.09 -19.68
N SER A 56 -4.37 5.86 -19.78
CA SER A 56 -4.48 6.99 -20.69
C SER A 56 -3.81 8.26 -20.16
N ASP A 57 -3.57 9.20 -21.07
CA ASP A 57 -2.99 10.51 -20.78
C ASP A 57 -3.90 11.35 -19.85
N ASP A 58 -5.21 11.08 -19.86
CA ASP A 58 -6.23 11.76 -19.05
C ASP A 58 -6.18 11.36 -17.56
N ASN A 59 -5.61 10.19 -17.23
CA ASN A 59 -5.48 9.79 -15.84
C ASN A 59 -4.46 10.68 -15.13
N LYS A 60 -4.67 10.97 -13.84
CA LYS A 60 -3.71 11.75 -13.05
C LYS A 60 -2.90 10.83 -12.15
N LEU A 61 -1.61 11.12 -12.04
CA LEU A 61 -0.74 10.54 -11.02
C LEU A 61 -0.47 11.63 -10.00
N ILE A 62 -1.04 11.47 -8.80
CA ILE A 62 -0.93 12.46 -7.73
C ILE A 62 -0.04 11.87 -6.64
N ILE A 63 1.03 12.57 -6.27
CA ILE A 63 1.90 12.19 -5.17
C ILE A 63 1.75 13.24 -4.08
N MET A 64 1.09 12.87 -3.00
CA MET A 64 0.73 13.79 -1.92
C MET A 64 1.43 13.41 -0.62
N THR A 65 1.94 14.41 0.06
CA THR A 65 2.43 14.26 1.43
C THR A 65 1.31 14.53 2.43
N GLY A 66 1.47 14.07 3.65
CA GLY A 66 0.50 14.28 4.70
C GLY A 66 0.62 15.66 5.34
N ALA A 67 -0.40 16.01 6.11
CA ALA A 67 -0.44 17.26 6.87
C ALA A 67 0.78 17.43 7.81
N LEU A 68 1.32 16.32 8.33
CA LEU A 68 2.41 16.30 9.31
C LEU A 68 3.71 15.65 8.77
N THR A 69 3.76 15.30 7.48
CA THR A 69 5.00 14.79 6.87
C THR A 69 6.12 15.83 6.98
N GLY A 70 7.26 15.44 7.53
CA GLY A 70 8.42 16.30 7.83
C GLY A 70 8.31 17.11 9.13
N ALA A 71 7.14 17.14 9.79
CA ALA A 71 6.98 17.76 11.10
C ALA A 71 7.59 16.89 12.22
N ALA A 72 7.72 17.44 13.42
CA ALA A 72 8.30 16.77 14.58
C ALA A 72 7.34 15.78 15.27
N VAL A 73 6.75 14.87 14.48
CA VAL A 73 5.87 13.78 14.93
C VAL A 73 6.57 12.42 14.75
N PRO A 74 6.21 11.39 15.55
CA PRO A 74 6.80 10.07 15.35
C PRO A 74 6.37 9.52 13.99
N THR A 75 7.32 8.97 13.23
CA THR A 75 7.05 8.34 11.92
C THR A 75 6.47 9.28 10.85
N GLY A 76 6.63 10.61 10.99
CA GLY A 76 6.15 11.64 10.05
C GLY A 76 6.92 11.70 8.74
N GLY A 77 7.09 10.58 8.05
CA GLY A 77 7.84 10.46 6.79
C GLY A 77 7.02 9.92 5.62
N ARG A 78 5.73 9.60 5.83
CA ARG A 78 4.93 8.92 4.80
C ARG A 78 4.43 9.89 3.73
N TYR A 79 4.22 9.35 2.54
CA TYR A 79 3.49 9.97 1.44
C TYR A 79 2.57 8.93 0.78
N VAL A 80 1.62 9.40 -0.04
CA VAL A 80 0.66 8.55 -0.73
C VAL A 80 0.62 8.89 -2.21
N VAL A 81 0.65 7.88 -3.06
CA VAL A 81 0.38 7.96 -4.50
C VAL A 81 -1.11 7.67 -4.73
N VAL A 82 -1.82 8.60 -5.34
CA VAL A 82 -3.25 8.52 -5.64
C VAL A 82 -3.48 8.60 -7.16
N THR A 83 -4.27 7.67 -7.70
CA THR A 83 -4.62 7.60 -9.13
C THR A 83 -5.80 6.65 -9.36
N LYS A 84 -6.32 6.54 -10.59
CA LYS A 84 -7.14 5.39 -10.99
C LYS A 84 -6.25 4.17 -11.24
N SER A 85 -6.53 3.08 -10.55
CA SER A 85 -5.78 1.81 -10.60
C SER A 85 -5.94 1.10 -11.95
N PRO A 86 -4.86 0.76 -12.67
CA PRO A 86 -4.94 -0.09 -13.86
C PRO A 86 -5.21 -1.57 -13.52
N LEU A 87 -4.87 -2.02 -12.31
CA LEU A 87 -5.13 -3.39 -11.86
C LEU A 87 -6.63 -3.61 -11.61
N THR A 88 -7.22 -2.75 -10.78
CA THR A 88 -8.58 -2.92 -10.24
C THR A 88 -9.64 -2.12 -10.99
N GLY A 89 -9.24 -1.06 -11.69
CA GLY A 89 -10.17 -0.09 -12.29
C GLY A 89 -10.79 0.89 -11.27
N MET A 90 -10.41 0.79 -10.01
CA MET A 90 -10.92 1.58 -8.88
C MET A 90 -9.90 2.62 -8.40
N ILE A 91 -10.20 3.33 -7.32
CA ILE A 91 -9.24 4.23 -6.68
C ILE A 91 -7.99 3.44 -6.20
N ALA A 92 -6.81 3.97 -6.52
CA ALA A 92 -5.55 3.57 -5.93
C ALA A 92 -5.11 4.63 -4.94
N CYS A 93 -4.81 4.21 -3.72
CA CYS A 93 -4.08 5.00 -2.73
C CYS A 93 -2.94 4.10 -2.26
N SER A 94 -1.69 4.41 -2.58
CA SER A 94 -0.52 3.57 -2.26
C SER A 94 0.46 4.34 -1.37
N ASN A 95 0.64 3.89 -0.14
CA ASN A 95 1.46 4.56 0.88
C ASN A 95 2.90 4.06 0.82
N SER A 96 3.88 4.95 0.97
CA SER A 96 5.28 4.58 1.17
C SER A 96 5.93 5.40 2.29
N GLY A 97 6.92 4.79 2.94
CA GLY A 97 7.83 5.43 3.88
C GLY A 97 9.10 5.92 3.19
N GLY A 98 10.24 5.76 3.89
CA GLY A 98 11.52 6.31 3.47
C GLY A 98 11.73 7.75 3.95
N GLU A 99 12.48 8.51 3.18
CA GLU A 99 12.77 9.93 3.37
C GLU A 99 12.13 10.82 2.31
N TRP A 100 11.77 10.27 1.15
CA TRP A 100 11.31 11.03 -0.01
C TRP A 100 10.16 12.00 0.30
N GLY A 101 9.13 11.54 1.01
CA GLY A 101 7.98 12.38 1.38
C GLY A 101 8.37 13.58 2.23
N ALA A 102 9.31 13.40 3.18
CA ALA A 102 9.83 14.49 3.98
C ALA A 102 10.68 15.46 3.14
N LYS A 103 11.51 14.94 2.23
CA LYS A 103 12.32 15.76 1.31
C LYS A 103 11.45 16.65 0.41
N LEU A 104 10.33 16.14 -0.12
CA LEU A 104 9.38 16.96 -0.88
C LEU A 104 8.79 18.09 -0.04
N LYS A 105 8.37 17.78 1.20
CA LYS A 105 7.88 18.79 2.14
C LYS A 105 8.94 19.83 2.45
N TYR A 106 10.18 19.41 2.69
CA TYR A 106 11.30 20.31 2.92
C TYR A 106 11.62 21.17 1.68
N ALA A 107 11.43 20.66 0.46
CA ALA A 107 11.67 21.44 -0.75
C ALA A 107 10.66 22.59 -0.96
N GLY A 108 9.46 22.53 -0.35
CA GLY A 108 8.48 23.61 -0.50
C GLY A 108 7.06 23.18 -0.82
N PHE A 109 6.81 21.88 -0.99
CA PHE A 109 5.59 21.41 -1.64
C PHE A 109 4.83 20.41 -0.78
N ASP A 110 3.50 20.47 -0.84
CA ASP A 110 2.62 19.51 -0.17
C ASP A 110 2.29 18.31 -1.08
N GLY A 111 2.51 18.43 -2.39
CA GLY A 111 2.33 17.36 -3.36
C GLY A 111 2.59 17.77 -4.80
N ILE A 112 2.50 16.80 -5.69
CA ILE A 112 2.73 16.92 -7.13
C ILE A 112 1.58 16.25 -7.88
N ILE A 113 1.03 16.92 -8.89
CA ILE A 113 -0.01 16.42 -9.78
C ILE A 113 0.58 16.30 -11.19
N PHE A 114 0.64 15.09 -11.74
CA PHE A 114 1.06 14.84 -13.11
C PHE A 114 -0.13 14.58 -14.02
N GLU A 115 -0.11 15.23 -15.18
CA GLU A 115 -1.12 15.14 -16.24
C GLU A 115 -0.45 14.88 -17.58
N GLY A 116 -1.22 14.35 -18.54
CA GLY A 116 -0.72 14.08 -19.88
C GLY A 116 0.37 13.01 -19.88
N LYS A 117 1.21 13.06 -20.92
CA LYS A 117 2.29 12.10 -21.18
C LYS A 117 3.42 12.77 -21.93
N ALA A 118 4.65 12.49 -21.52
CA ALA A 118 5.85 13.01 -22.19
C ALA A 118 6.10 12.27 -23.53
N GLN A 119 6.64 12.97 -24.53
CA GLN A 119 6.94 12.39 -25.83
C GLN A 119 8.06 11.34 -25.78
N SER A 120 9.02 11.51 -24.88
CA SER A 120 10.09 10.57 -24.55
C SER A 120 10.24 10.44 -23.03
N PRO A 121 10.98 9.44 -22.52
CA PRO A 121 11.27 9.30 -21.10
C PRO A 121 11.82 10.58 -20.47
N VAL A 122 11.23 11.02 -19.36
CA VAL A 122 11.68 12.18 -18.58
C VAL A 122 11.78 11.84 -17.09
N TYR A 123 12.53 12.65 -16.34
CA TYR A 123 12.50 12.68 -14.89
C TYR A 123 12.30 14.12 -14.39
N LEU A 124 11.69 14.26 -13.22
CA LEU A 124 11.50 15.56 -12.56
C LEU A 124 12.60 15.79 -11.53
N SER A 125 13.28 16.93 -11.63
CA SER A 125 14.26 17.40 -10.65
C SER A 125 13.65 18.53 -9.83
N ILE A 126 13.74 18.41 -8.49
CA ILE A 126 13.32 19.44 -7.54
C ILE A 126 14.50 19.76 -6.63
N CYS A 127 15.05 20.96 -6.75
CA CYS A 127 16.07 21.51 -5.88
C CYS A 127 15.51 22.78 -5.22
N ASP A 128 14.88 22.61 -4.05
CA ASP A 128 14.04 23.64 -3.41
C ASP A 128 13.02 24.24 -4.41
N GLU A 129 13.14 25.52 -4.76
CA GLU A 129 12.22 26.19 -5.69
C GLU A 129 12.54 25.93 -7.18
N LYS A 130 13.72 25.38 -7.50
CA LYS A 130 14.09 25.07 -8.88
C LYS A 130 13.51 23.72 -9.28
N VAL A 131 12.53 23.74 -10.18
CA VAL A 131 11.84 22.55 -10.67
C VAL A 131 12.01 22.42 -12.18
N GLU A 132 12.57 21.29 -12.64
CA GLU A 132 12.93 21.06 -14.04
C GLU A 132 12.52 19.66 -14.49
N LEU A 133 11.92 19.54 -15.68
CA LEU A 133 11.79 18.27 -16.39
C LEU A 133 13.05 18.05 -17.23
N LYS A 134 13.69 16.89 -17.04
CA LYS A 134 14.93 16.52 -17.73
C LYS A 134 14.75 15.22 -18.53
N PRO A 135 15.48 15.03 -19.64
CA PRO A 135 15.45 13.78 -20.39
C PRO A 135 15.93 12.59 -19.54
N ALA A 136 15.32 11.42 -19.72
CA ALA A 136 15.60 10.21 -18.96
C ALA A 136 15.87 8.98 -19.85
N GLU A 137 16.20 9.15 -21.12
CA GLU A 137 16.47 8.06 -22.05
C GLU A 137 17.62 7.17 -21.57
N ALA A 138 18.63 7.75 -20.91
CA ALA A 138 19.74 7.01 -20.32
C ALA A 138 19.37 6.23 -19.05
N LEU A 139 18.23 6.55 -18.43
CA LEU A 139 17.69 5.88 -17.25
C LEU A 139 16.65 4.83 -17.61
N TRP A 140 15.96 4.98 -18.74
CA TRP A 140 14.95 4.03 -19.19
C TRP A 140 15.55 2.64 -19.42
N GLY A 141 14.92 1.61 -18.90
CA GLY A 141 15.41 0.22 -18.89
C GLY A 141 16.30 -0.13 -17.69
N LYS A 142 16.77 0.86 -16.92
CA LYS A 142 17.56 0.61 -15.70
C LYS A 142 16.69 0.16 -14.54
N THR A 143 17.26 -0.65 -13.66
CA THR A 143 16.60 -1.04 -12.42
C THR A 143 16.38 0.15 -11.48
N SER A 144 15.57 -0.05 -10.45
CA SER A 144 15.32 0.97 -9.42
C SER A 144 16.61 1.45 -8.77
N SER A 145 17.46 0.52 -8.31
CA SER A 145 18.70 0.88 -7.61
C SER A 145 19.70 1.56 -8.56
N GLU A 146 19.85 1.08 -9.79
CA GLU A 146 20.71 1.75 -10.79
C GLU A 146 20.23 3.19 -11.07
N THR A 147 18.92 3.40 -11.18
CA THR A 147 18.32 4.73 -11.40
C THR A 147 18.61 5.65 -10.22
N GLU A 148 18.42 5.14 -9.00
CA GLU A 148 18.67 5.87 -7.77
C GLU A 148 20.16 6.22 -7.61
N GLU A 149 21.08 5.28 -7.85
CA GLU A 149 22.53 5.51 -7.79
C GLU A 149 22.98 6.61 -8.76
N ILE A 150 22.53 6.55 -10.02
CA ILE A 150 22.88 7.55 -11.04
C ILE A 150 22.37 8.94 -10.64
N LEU A 151 21.11 9.04 -10.21
CA LEU A 151 20.53 10.32 -9.82
C LEU A 151 21.13 10.86 -8.51
N LYS A 152 21.47 10.01 -7.54
CA LYS A 152 22.14 10.45 -6.30
C LYS A 152 23.58 10.90 -6.54
N ALA A 153 24.25 10.39 -7.57
CA ALA A 153 25.56 10.87 -7.99
C ALA A 153 25.51 12.27 -8.62
N GLU A 154 24.43 12.61 -9.36
CA GLU A 154 24.20 13.96 -9.90
C GLU A 154 23.68 14.93 -8.82
N TYR A 155 22.83 14.43 -7.91
CA TYR A 155 22.14 15.21 -6.89
C TYR A 155 22.50 14.72 -5.48
N GLU A 156 23.59 15.23 -4.91
CA GLU A 156 24.01 14.85 -3.56
C GLU A 156 22.92 15.13 -2.50
N LYS A 157 22.83 14.30 -1.45
CA LYS A 157 21.87 14.48 -0.34
C LYS A 157 20.40 14.55 -0.78
N SER A 158 20.08 13.97 -1.94
CA SER A 158 18.72 13.84 -2.45
C SER A 158 18.06 12.53 -2.01
N SER A 159 16.75 12.45 -2.24
CA SER A 159 16.00 11.19 -2.26
C SER A 159 15.33 11.06 -3.63
N VAL A 160 15.23 9.82 -4.12
CA VAL A 160 14.76 9.51 -5.46
C VAL A 160 13.55 8.59 -5.36
N LEU A 161 12.47 8.97 -6.04
CA LEU A 161 11.32 8.12 -6.31
C LEU A 161 11.40 7.70 -7.78
N ASN A 162 11.26 6.41 -8.09
CA ASN A 162 11.44 5.91 -9.46
C ASN A 162 10.55 4.69 -9.77
N ILE A 163 10.51 4.32 -11.05
CA ILE A 163 10.00 3.03 -11.51
C ILE A 163 11.14 2.19 -12.10
N GLY A 164 11.10 0.88 -11.90
CA GLY A 164 11.91 -0.08 -12.65
C GLY A 164 11.24 -0.52 -13.96
N PRO A 165 11.83 -1.51 -14.67
CA PRO A 165 11.28 -2.07 -15.90
C PRO A 165 9.81 -2.53 -15.83
N GLY A 166 9.32 -2.96 -14.66
CA GLY A 166 7.92 -3.33 -14.47
C GLY A 166 6.95 -2.16 -14.72
N GLY A 167 7.30 -0.95 -14.28
CA GLY A 167 6.54 0.26 -14.55
C GLY A 167 6.62 0.68 -16.02
N GLU A 168 7.82 0.62 -16.60
CA GLU A 168 8.08 0.96 -18.01
C GLU A 168 7.28 0.04 -18.97
N ASN A 169 7.23 -1.25 -18.66
CA ASN A 169 6.45 -2.27 -19.37
C ASN A 169 4.95 -2.25 -19.00
N LYS A 170 4.54 -1.38 -18.07
CA LYS A 170 3.16 -1.22 -17.62
C LYS A 170 2.54 -2.50 -17.07
N SER A 171 3.32 -3.30 -16.34
CA SER A 171 2.80 -4.39 -15.52
C SER A 171 1.71 -3.84 -14.60
N LEU A 172 0.52 -4.44 -14.58
CA LEU A 172 -0.58 -3.94 -13.74
C LEU A 172 -0.27 -4.08 -12.24
N MET A 173 0.80 -4.79 -11.90
CA MET A 173 1.32 -4.96 -10.54
C MET A 173 2.57 -4.09 -10.28
N ALA A 174 2.88 -3.13 -11.15
CA ALA A 174 4.04 -2.26 -11.00
C ALA A 174 3.91 -1.31 -9.81
N ALA A 175 4.99 -1.22 -9.03
CA ALA A 175 5.18 -0.37 -7.89
C ALA A 175 5.97 0.90 -8.26
N ILE A 176 5.91 1.89 -7.38
CA ILE A 176 6.85 3.02 -7.38
C ILE A 176 7.80 2.83 -6.20
N MET A 177 9.10 2.88 -6.47
CA MET A 177 10.17 2.61 -5.50
C MET A 177 10.82 3.91 -5.02
N ASN A 178 11.37 3.91 -3.82
CA ASN A 178 12.21 4.99 -3.28
C ASN A 178 13.14 4.45 -2.19
N ASP A 179 14.24 5.16 -1.98
CA ASP A 179 15.20 4.91 -0.90
C ASP A 179 15.57 3.41 -0.80
N ALA A 180 16.03 2.86 -1.93
CA ALA A 180 16.34 1.45 -2.19
C ALA A 180 15.15 0.49 -2.22
N ASP A 181 14.46 0.29 -1.09
CA ASP A 181 13.53 -0.82 -0.87
C ASP A 181 12.14 -0.40 -0.37
N ARG A 182 11.84 0.90 -0.33
CA ARG A 182 10.52 1.40 0.07
C ARG A 182 9.63 1.50 -1.16
N ALA A 183 8.40 1.02 -1.01
CA ALA A 183 7.47 0.90 -2.13
C ALA A 183 6.12 1.56 -1.85
N ALA A 184 5.66 2.37 -2.79
CA ALA A 184 4.23 2.54 -3.02
C ALA A 184 3.79 1.36 -3.89
N GLY A 185 3.60 0.20 -3.24
CA GLY A 185 3.64 -1.11 -3.90
C GLY A 185 2.43 -1.49 -4.74
N ARG A 186 1.22 -1.32 -4.19
CA ARG A 186 0.03 -1.99 -4.73
C ARG A 186 -0.78 -1.13 -5.70
N SER A 187 -1.70 -1.78 -6.41
CA SER A 187 -2.69 -1.17 -7.31
C SER A 187 -2.12 -0.60 -8.61
N GLY A 188 -0.90 -1.01 -9.01
CA GLY A 188 -0.34 -0.70 -10.33
C GLY A 188 0.04 0.77 -10.53
N VAL A 189 0.34 1.50 -9.46
CA VAL A 189 0.68 2.93 -9.53
C VAL A 189 1.95 3.18 -10.36
N GLY A 190 2.88 2.22 -10.39
CA GLY A 190 4.08 2.28 -11.24
C GLY A 190 3.78 2.17 -12.73
N ALA A 191 2.73 1.44 -13.12
CA ALA A 191 2.31 1.37 -14.52
C ALA A 191 1.67 2.67 -15.00
N VAL A 192 0.96 3.38 -14.11
CA VAL A 192 0.46 4.73 -14.42
C VAL A 192 1.65 5.68 -14.64
N MET A 193 2.64 5.66 -13.76
CA MET A 193 3.85 6.47 -13.91
C MET A 193 4.61 6.16 -15.22
N GLY A 194 4.79 4.88 -15.55
CA GLY A 194 5.41 4.45 -16.81
C GLY A 194 4.59 4.75 -18.05
N SER A 195 3.25 4.71 -17.97
CA SER A 195 2.36 5.09 -19.09
C SER A 195 2.56 6.54 -19.55
N LYS A 196 2.99 7.38 -18.62
CA LYS A 196 3.26 8.81 -18.83
C LYS A 196 4.69 9.13 -19.27
N ASN A 197 5.54 8.10 -19.45
CA ASN A 197 6.97 8.23 -19.72
C ASN A 197 7.73 8.98 -18.61
N LEU A 198 7.25 8.94 -17.37
CA LEU A 198 7.93 9.54 -16.22
C LEU A 198 8.76 8.45 -15.51
N LYS A 199 10.09 8.55 -15.56
CA LYS A 199 11.01 7.55 -14.99
C LYS A 199 11.25 7.75 -13.50
N ALA A 200 11.45 9.00 -13.07
CA ALA A 200 11.84 9.30 -11.70
C ALA A 200 11.48 10.73 -11.27
N ILE A 201 11.53 10.96 -9.96
CA ILE A 201 11.43 12.25 -9.30
C ILE A 201 12.52 12.33 -8.24
N VAL A 202 13.51 13.18 -8.46
CA VAL A 202 14.61 13.43 -7.53
C VAL A 202 14.37 14.72 -6.78
N VAL A 203 14.50 14.66 -5.44
CA VAL A 203 14.27 15.81 -4.57
C VAL A 203 15.49 16.08 -3.69
N GLN A 204 16.03 17.28 -3.83
CA GLN A 204 17.01 17.88 -2.91
C GLN A 204 16.35 19.06 -2.21
N ALA A 205 16.55 19.15 -0.90
CA ALA A 205 15.99 20.21 -0.08
C ALA A 205 17.04 20.76 0.87
N SER A 206 17.08 22.08 1.03
CA SER A 206 17.93 22.78 2.00
C SER A 206 17.33 22.78 3.40
N ARG A 207 16.00 22.73 3.53
CA ARG A 207 15.29 22.59 4.81
C ARG A 207 15.39 21.15 5.32
N ASN A 208 15.25 20.99 6.64
CA ASN A 208 15.23 19.69 7.33
C ASN A 208 14.15 19.62 8.43
N ASN A 209 13.27 20.62 8.48
CA ASN A 209 12.16 20.68 9.42
C ASN A 209 10.99 21.46 8.82
N ILE A 210 9.77 21.12 9.26
CA ILE A 210 8.54 21.83 8.93
C ILE A 210 8.05 22.58 10.18
N PRO A 211 7.71 23.87 10.08
CA PRO A 211 7.11 24.61 11.19
C PRO A 211 5.73 24.06 11.53
N VAL A 212 5.27 24.28 12.75
CA VAL A 212 3.96 23.84 13.24
C VAL A 212 3.26 25.02 13.91
N THR A 213 1.94 24.93 14.04
CA THR A 213 1.13 26.01 14.60
C THR A 213 1.41 26.22 16.10
N ASP A 214 1.47 25.13 16.87
CA ASP A 214 1.81 25.14 18.29
C ASP A 214 2.96 24.19 18.57
N SER A 215 4.17 24.74 18.68
CA SER A 215 5.38 23.96 18.94
C SER A 215 5.45 23.40 20.37
N GLU A 216 4.80 24.03 21.34
CA GLU A 216 4.80 23.57 22.73
C GLU A 216 3.86 22.37 22.89
N ALA A 217 2.64 22.47 22.35
CA ALA A 217 1.71 21.35 22.28
C ALA A 217 2.32 20.18 21.49
N MET A 218 2.92 20.45 20.32
CA MET A 218 3.60 19.43 19.52
C MET A 218 4.68 18.69 20.33
N ARG A 219 5.52 19.43 21.07
CA ARG A 219 6.57 18.84 21.91
C ARG A 219 5.99 17.98 23.04
N LYS A 220 4.93 18.44 23.69
CA LYS A 220 4.26 17.71 24.77
C LYS A 220 3.71 16.37 24.24
N GLU A 221 2.96 16.40 23.16
CA GLU A 221 2.38 15.19 22.56
C GLU A 221 3.46 14.25 22.04
N MET A 222 4.55 14.78 21.49
CA MET A 222 5.70 13.96 21.08
C MET A 222 6.30 13.16 22.25
N LEU A 223 6.44 13.76 23.43
CA LEU A 223 6.96 13.06 24.62
C LEU A 223 6.03 11.95 25.08
N ILE A 224 4.71 12.19 25.05
CA ILE A 224 3.68 11.20 25.40
C ILE A 224 3.73 10.03 24.40
N ALA A 225 3.70 10.32 23.10
CA ALA A 225 3.70 9.32 22.05
C ALA A 225 4.97 8.47 22.07
N MET A 226 6.15 9.08 22.27
CA MET A 226 7.42 8.34 22.38
C MET A 226 7.42 7.36 23.56
N LYS A 227 6.82 7.76 24.69
CA LYS A 227 6.68 6.88 25.85
C LYS A 227 5.76 5.70 25.51
N LYS A 228 4.57 5.96 24.98
CA LYS A 228 3.60 4.93 24.55
C LYS A 228 4.23 3.93 23.57
N ILE A 229 4.88 4.44 22.52
CA ILE A 229 5.54 3.62 21.49
C ILE A 229 6.65 2.74 22.08
N LYS A 230 7.43 3.26 23.03
CA LYS A 230 8.53 2.51 23.65
C LYS A 230 8.04 1.44 24.64
N GLU A 231 6.94 1.72 25.35
CA GLU A 231 6.38 0.82 26.37
C GLU A 231 5.49 -0.28 25.79
N ASP A 232 4.93 -0.09 24.58
CA ASP A 232 4.14 -1.10 23.90
C ASP A 232 4.98 -2.29 23.41
N GLY A 233 4.45 -3.51 23.56
CA GLY A 233 5.15 -4.76 23.22
C GLY A 233 5.40 -4.92 21.71
N VAL A 234 4.49 -4.43 20.86
CA VAL A 234 4.61 -4.53 19.40
C VAL A 234 5.58 -3.48 18.88
N THR A 235 5.39 -2.21 19.23
CA THR A 235 6.21 -1.12 18.69
C THR A 235 7.56 -0.93 19.39
N GLY A 236 7.66 -1.32 20.66
CA GLY A 236 8.87 -1.19 21.47
C GLY A 236 9.77 -2.43 21.46
N THR A 237 9.22 -3.62 21.16
CA THR A 237 9.98 -4.89 21.21
C THR A 237 9.85 -5.72 19.93
N GLY A 238 8.64 -6.12 19.52
CA GLY A 238 8.42 -7.02 18.38
C GLY A 238 8.96 -6.48 17.05
N LEU A 239 8.42 -5.34 16.60
CA LEU A 239 8.80 -4.71 15.32
C LEU A 239 10.28 -4.30 15.26
N PRO A 240 10.90 -3.71 16.30
CA PRO A 240 12.34 -3.44 16.28
C PRO A 240 13.18 -4.72 16.11
N THR A 241 12.83 -5.78 16.82
CA THR A 241 13.63 -7.02 16.91
C THR A 241 13.50 -7.85 15.65
N TYR A 242 12.28 -8.14 15.20
CA TYR A 242 12.00 -9.11 14.14
C TYR A 242 11.43 -8.47 12.86
N GLY A 243 11.18 -7.16 12.88
CA GLY A 243 10.44 -6.49 11.80
C GLY A 243 8.99 -6.94 11.77
N THR A 244 8.34 -6.76 10.63
CA THR A 244 6.98 -7.26 10.42
C THR A 244 6.92 -8.79 10.39
N ALA A 245 8.04 -9.44 10.05
CA ALA A 245 8.18 -10.89 9.92
C ALA A 245 7.88 -11.69 11.20
N VAL A 246 7.80 -11.04 12.37
CA VAL A 246 7.27 -11.64 13.60
C VAL A 246 5.88 -12.27 13.43
N LEU A 247 5.12 -11.80 12.44
CA LEU A 247 3.78 -12.29 12.15
C LEU A 247 3.76 -13.68 11.52
N VAL A 248 4.87 -14.21 10.99
CA VAL A 248 4.89 -15.57 10.40
C VAL A 248 4.43 -16.61 11.42
N ASN A 249 5.10 -16.68 12.57
CA ASN A 249 4.76 -17.65 13.60
C ASN A 249 3.41 -17.36 14.24
N ILE A 250 3.11 -16.10 14.57
CA ILE A 250 1.84 -15.71 15.19
C ILE A 250 0.63 -16.12 14.33
N ILE A 251 0.68 -15.85 13.03
CA ILE A 251 -0.43 -16.16 12.12
C ILE A 251 -0.49 -17.65 11.80
N ASN A 252 0.66 -18.34 11.73
CA ASN A 252 0.71 -19.79 11.54
C ASN A 252 0.15 -20.55 12.76
N GLU A 253 0.55 -20.19 13.98
CA GLU A 253 0.02 -20.77 15.23
C GLU A 253 -1.47 -20.48 15.43
N THR A 254 -1.97 -19.40 14.83
CA THR A 254 -3.41 -19.14 14.76
C THR A 254 -4.13 -20.11 13.82
N GLY A 255 -3.43 -20.74 12.87
CA GLY A 255 -4.03 -21.53 11.79
C GLY A 255 -4.71 -20.65 10.75
N SER A 256 -4.11 -19.50 10.44
CA SER A 256 -4.62 -18.55 9.45
C SER A 256 -3.52 -18.06 8.50
N PHE A 257 -2.49 -18.87 8.27
CA PHE A 257 -1.35 -18.58 7.37
C PHE A 257 -1.58 -19.29 6.03
N PRO A 258 -2.05 -18.60 4.97
CA PRO A 258 -2.46 -19.28 3.74
C PRO A 258 -1.30 -20.02 3.06
N THR A 259 -1.55 -21.27 2.64
CA THR A 259 -0.55 -22.10 1.96
C THR A 259 -1.01 -22.55 0.58
N ASP A 260 -0.07 -22.69 -0.36
CA ASP A 260 -0.27 -23.22 -1.71
C ASP A 260 -1.48 -22.62 -2.44
N ASN A 261 -1.46 -21.30 -2.67
CA ASN A 261 -2.60 -20.53 -3.19
C ASN A 261 -3.88 -20.68 -2.34
N TRP A 262 -3.76 -20.65 -1.01
CA TRP A 262 -4.87 -20.74 -0.04
C TRP A 262 -5.57 -22.10 0.02
N GLN A 263 -4.94 -23.17 -0.47
CA GLN A 263 -5.45 -24.53 -0.31
C GLN A 263 -5.43 -24.97 1.16
N GLY A 264 -4.42 -24.57 1.92
CA GLY A 264 -4.34 -24.74 3.38
C GLY A 264 -4.21 -23.39 4.11
N SER A 265 -4.14 -23.46 5.43
CA SER A 265 -4.02 -22.30 6.33
C SER A 265 -3.00 -22.50 7.45
N TYR A 266 -2.20 -23.57 7.37
CA TYR A 266 -1.17 -23.92 8.33
C TYR A 266 0.02 -24.58 7.63
N ASP A 267 1.22 -24.29 8.14
CA ASP A 267 2.47 -24.80 7.62
C ASP A 267 3.39 -25.23 8.76
N GLU A 268 3.73 -26.52 8.81
CA GLU A 268 4.65 -27.06 9.81
C GLU A 268 6.08 -26.50 9.66
N ASN A 269 6.42 -25.96 8.49
CA ASN A 269 7.73 -25.42 8.16
C ASN A 269 7.78 -23.88 8.23
N ALA A 270 6.73 -23.21 8.71
CA ALA A 270 6.67 -21.74 8.78
C ALA A 270 7.86 -21.12 9.54
N GLU A 271 8.37 -21.80 10.57
CA GLU A 271 9.51 -21.34 11.37
C GLU A 271 10.79 -21.14 10.52
N ILE A 272 10.95 -21.90 9.43
CA ILE A 272 12.12 -21.76 8.53
C ILE A 272 12.17 -20.38 7.87
N ILE A 273 11.00 -19.75 7.68
CA ILE A 273 10.84 -18.44 7.03
C ILE A 273 10.37 -17.36 8.01
N SER A 274 10.46 -17.60 9.32
CA SER A 274 9.98 -16.68 10.36
C SER A 274 10.87 -15.46 10.55
N GLY A 275 10.34 -14.44 11.24
CA GLY A 275 11.11 -13.26 11.63
C GLY A 275 12.26 -13.59 12.60
N GLU A 276 12.09 -14.61 13.41
CA GLU A 276 13.08 -15.15 14.35
C GLU A 276 14.24 -15.78 13.59
N THR A 277 13.95 -16.67 12.63
CA THR A 277 14.98 -17.27 11.77
C THR A 277 15.68 -16.21 10.90
N LEU A 278 14.93 -15.24 10.37
CA LEU A 278 15.50 -14.11 9.63
C LEU A 278 16.49 -13.32 10.50
N ALA A 279 16.08 -12.98 11.73
CA ALA A 279 16.90 -12.22 12.67
C ALA A 279 18.16 -12.98 13.11
N GLU A 280 18.04 -14.27 13.39
CA GLU A 280 19.16 -15.10 13.84
C GLU A 280 20.22 -15.31 12.74
N LYS A 281 19.80 -15.59 11.50
CA LYS A 281 20.70 -16.13 10.48
C LYS A 281 21.07 -15.15 9.37
N TYR A 282 20.18 -14.21 9.04
CA TYR A 282 20.29 -13.44 7.78
C TYR A 282 20.30 -11.92 7.98
N LEU A 283 19.82 -11.43 9.12
CA LEU A 283 19.75 -10.00 9.41
C LEU A 283 21.15 -9.40 9.61
N LYS A 284 21.45 -8.33 8.88
CA LYS A 284 22.69 -7.55 9.01
C LYS A 284 22.49 -6.22 9.71
N GLY A 285 21.25 -5.74 9.78
CA GLY A 285 20.91 -4.50 10.44
C GLY A 285 19.45 -4.13 10.25
N THR A 286 19.10 -2.96 10.76
CA THR A 286 17.75 -2.41 10.66
C THR A 286 17.79 -1.03 10.01
N TYR A 287 16.65 -0.61 9.46
CA TYR A 287 16.47 0.71 8.87
C TYR A 287 15.28 1.43 9.50
N HIS A 288 15.43 2.75 9.62
CA HIS A 288 14.41 3.66 10.13
C HIS A 288 13.98 4.59 9.01
N CYS A 289 12.68 4.59 8.68
CA CYS A 289 12.11 5.68 7.89
C CYS A 289 12.29 7.02 8.62
N HIS A 290 12.08 8.13 7.90
CA HIS A 290 12.23 9.46 8.47
C HIS A 290 11.45 9.65 9.78
N ARG A 291 12.15 10.11 10.84
CA ARG A 291 11.63 10.33 12.21
C ARG A 291 10.97 9.11 12.85
N CYS A 292 11.32 7.89 12.43
CA CYS A 292 10.75 6.67 12.98
C CYS A 292 11.51 6.18 14.23
N PRO A 293 10.85 6.11 15.40
CA PRO A 293 11.47 5.54 16.60
C PRO A 293 11.41 4.01 16.68
N ILE A 294 10.68 3.34 15.78
CA ILE A 294 10.41 1.89 15.80
C ILE A 294 11.51 1.10 15.08
N GLY A 295 11.91 1.53 13.87
CA GLY A 295 12.98 0.86 13.12
C GLY A 295 12.65 -0.53 12.58
N CYS A 296 11.44 -0.74 12.04
CA CYS A 296 11.00 -2.07 11.56
C CYS A 296 11.70 -2.55 10.28
N GLY A 297 12.36 -1.67 9.51
CA GLY A 297 13.00 -2.05 8.25
C GLY A 297 14.11 -3.06 8.49
N ARG A 298 14.22 -4.07 7.62
CA ARG A 298 15.21 -5.14 7.72
C ARG A 298 16.29 -4.93 6.66
N VAL A 299 17.54 -5.20 7.00
CA VAL A 299 18.66 -5.20 6.05
C VAL A 299 19.26 -6.60 6.02
N VAL A 300 19.32 -7.20 4.84
CA VAL A 300 19.92 -8.52 4.59
C VAL A 300 21.07 -8.39 3.60
N GLU A 301 21.85 -9.45 3.41
CA GLU A 301 22.99 -9.47 2.49
C GLU A 301 22.70 -10.34 1.26
N ARG A 302 23.10 -9.85 0.09
CA ARG A 302 23.11 -10.59 -1.17
C ARG A 302 24.43 -10.30 -1.89
N GLU A 303 25.20 -11.35 -2.20
CA GLU A 303 26.48 -11.24 -2.93
C GLU A 303 27.43 -10.19 -2.33
N GLY A 304 27.48 -10.09 -0.99
CA GLY A 304 28.31 -9.12 -0.26
C GLY A 304 27.78 -7.68 -0.26
N LYS A 305 26.59 -7.42 -0.82
CA LYS A 305 25.90 -6.12 -0.77
C LYS A 305 24.71 -6.18 0.19
N ASN A 306 24.53 -5.10 0.96
CA ASN A 306 23.34 -4.93 1.79
C ASN A 306 22.15 -4.54 0.91
N ILE A 307 21.04 -5.23 1.10
CA ILE A 307 19.77 -4.99 0.42
C ILE A 307 18.63 -4.93 1.43
N GLY A 308 17.48 -4.40 0.99
CA GLY A 308 16.25 -4.44 1.75
C GLY A 308 15.78 -5.87 2.03
N GLY A 309 15.61 -6.19 3.30
CA GLY A 309 15.03 -7.45 3.74
C GLY A 309 13.51 -7.48 3.51
N PRO A 310 12.93 -8.67 3.34
CA PRO A 310 11.51 -8.80 3.08
C PRO A 310 10.69 -8.40 4.31
N GLU A 311 9.54 -7.78 4.05
CA GLU A 311 8.48 -7.64 5.03
C GLU A 311 7.72 -8.99 5.15
N TYR A 312 6.90 -9.14 6.19
CA TYR A 312 6.06 -10.32 6.44
C TYR A 312 5.29 -10.80 5.20
N GLU A 313 4.64 -9.87 4.51
CA GLU A 313 3.83 -10.19 3.34
C GLU A 313 4.66 -10.83 2.22
N THR A 314 5.90 -10.38 2.01
CA THR A 314 6.79 -10.98 1.01
C THR A 314 7.26 -12.37 1.44
N LEU A 315 7.58 -12.54 2.74
CA LEU A 315 7.96 -13.85 3.29
C LEU A 315 6.83 -14.87 3.12
N TRP A 316 5.59 -14.49 3.45
CA TRP A 316 4.43 -15.33 3.22
C TRP A 316 4.21 -15.62 1.73
N ALA A 317 4.18 -14.59 0.89
CA ALA A 317 3.70 -14.72 -0.47
C ALA A 317 4.59 -15.62 -1.33
N TYR A 318 5.92 -15.53 -1.16
CA TYR A 318 6.85 -16.49 -1.78
C TYR A 318 7.02 -17.75 -0.94
N GLY A 319 6.89 -17.66 0.38
CA GLY A 319 6.97 -18.77 1.30
C GLY A 319 5.71 -19.62 1.29
N GLY A 320 4.90 -19.53 2.35
CA GLY A 320 3.69 -20.35 2.51
C GLY A 320 2.81 -20.40 1.25
N ASN A 321 2.56 -19.27 0.58
CA ASN A 321 1.64 -19.23 -0.55
C ASN A 321 2.18 -19.87 -1.84
N CYS A 322 3.50 -19.91 -2.06
CA CYS A 322 4.12 -20.63 -3.18
C CYS A 322 4.81 -21.94 -2.74
N GLY A 323 4.77 -22.28 -1.45
CA GLY A 323 5.41 -23.47 -0.85
C GLY A 323 6.93 -23.40 -0.69
N VAL A 324 7.59 -22.22 -0.71
CA VAL A 324 9.06 -22.12 -0.71
C VAL A 324 9.64 -21.81 0.69
N HIS A 325 10.21 -22.81 1.35
CA HIS A 325 10.84 -22.65 2.67
C HIS A 325 12.34 -22.34 2.59
N ASP A 326 12.70 -21.21 1.97
CA ASP A 326 14.10 -20.80 1.81
C ASP A 326 14.26 -19.28 1.81
N ILE A 327 14.68 -18.71 2.94
CA ILE A 327 14.88 -17.26 3.09
C ILE A 327 15.83 -16.67 2.03
N PRO A 328 16.99 -17.28 1.69
CA PRO A 328 17.84 -16.75 0.62
C PRO A 328 17.12 -16.64 -0.74
N THR A 329 16.33 -17.63 -1.13
CA THR A 329 15.52 -17.61 -2.35
C THR A 329 14.43 -16.54 -2.29
N ILE A 330 13.75 -16.41 -1.15
CA ILE A 330 12.74 -15.36 -0.95
C ILE A 330 13.38 -13.96 -1.01
N ASN A 331 14.56 -13.79 -0.41
CA ASN A 331 15.34 -12.55 -0.49
C ASN A 331 15.75 -12.24 -1.93
N GLU A 332 16.13 -13.24 -2.72
CA GLU A 332 16.42 -13.09 -4.15
C GLU A 332 15.19 -12.63 -4.92
N ALA A 333 14.04 -13.25 -4.70
CA ALA A 333 12.80 -12.85 -5.36
C ALA A 333 12.35 -11.44 -4.93
N ASN A 334 12.46 -11.11 -3.64
CA ASN A 334 12.20 -9.76 -3.11
C ASN A 334 13.13 -8.71 -3.72
N PHE A 335 14.42 -9.03 -3.87
CA PHE A 335 15.37 -8.17 -4.55
C PHE A 335 14.91 -7.86 -5.98
N TRP A 336 14.49 -8.87 -6.75
CA TRP A 336 13.97 -8.64 -8.10
C TRP A 336 12.65 -7.86 -8.11
N CYS A 337 11.78 -8.02 -7.12
CA CYS A 337 10.62 -7.14 -6.97
C CYS A 337 11.03 -5.67 -6.84
N ASN A 338 12.02 -5.38 -5.99
CA ASN A 338 12.51 -4.02 -5.77
C ASN A 338 13.21 -3.45 -7.00
N GLU A 339 14.09 -4.23 -7.64
CA GLU A 339 14.83 -3.79 -8.83
C GLU A 339 13.93 -3.55 -10.03
N LEU A 340 12.94 -4.42 -10.24
CA LEU A 340 11.99 -4.32 -11.34
C LEU A 340 10.86 -3.34 -11.04
N GLY A 341 10.68 -2.92 -9.79
CA GLY A 341 9.60 -2.04 -9.35
C GLY A 341 8.24 -2.71 -9.51
N ILE A 342 8.04 -3.87 -8.89
CA ILE A 342 6.79 -4.65 -8.92
C ILE A 342 6.38 -5.09 -7.50
N ASP A 343 5.08 -5.24 -7.28
CA ASP A 343 4.49 -5.55 -5.97
C ASP A 343 4.87 -6.94 -5.45
N SER A 344 5.51 -6.99 -4.28
CA SER A 344 5.93 -8.23 -3.61
C SER A 344 4.79 -9.04 -2.99
N ILE A 345 3.54 -8.58 -3.11
CA ILE A 345 2.34 -9.39 -2.80
C ILE A 345 1.73 -9.94 -4.09
N SER A 346 1.37 -9.04 -5.01
CA SER A 346 0.57 -9.41 -6.18
C SER A 346 1.34 -10.31 -7.16
N VAL A 347 2.67 -10.12 -7.29
CA VAL A 347 3.53 -10.95 -8.14
C VAL A 347 3.57 -12.40 -7.65
N PRO A 348 4.00 -12.70 -6.40
CA PRO A 348 3.98 -14.07 -5.89
C PRO A 348 2.58 -14.67 -5.82
N CYS A 349 1.54 -13.90 -5.49
CA CYS A 349 0.17 -14.42 -5.52
C CYS A 349 -0.26 -14.84 -6.93
N THR A 350 0.15 -14.08 -7.96
CA THR A 350 -0.07 -14.47 -9.36
C THR A 350 0.72 -15.71 -9.74
N ILE A 351 1.96 -15.86 -9.24
CA ILE A 351 2.77 -17.07 -9.40
C ILE A 351 2.06 -18.27 -8.75
N ALA A 352 1.53 -18.12 -7.52
CA ALA A 352 0.80 -19.17 -6.83
C ALA A 352 -0.48 -19.60 -7.58
N SER A 353 -1.25 -18.65 -8.13
CA SER A 353 -2.39 -18.98 -9.00
C SER A 353 -1.96 -19.74 -10.26
N ALA A 354 -0.81 -19.38 -10.85
CA ALA A 354 -0.25 -20.09 -11.99
C ALA A 354 0.26 -21.50 -11.61
N MET A 355 0.83 -21.66 -10.41
CA MET A 355 1.21 -22.95 -9.86
C MET A 355 0.00 -23.87 -9.66
N GLU A 356 -1.14 -23.34 -9.20
CA GLU A 356 -2.37 -24.11 -9.11
C GLU A 356 -2.94 -24.47 -10.50
N LEU A 357 -2.94 -23.53 -11.45
CA LEU A 357 -3.34 -23.82 -12.84
C LEU A 357 -2.46 -24.91 -13.47
N TYR A 358 -1.15 -24.88 -13.22
CA TYR A 358 -0.20 -25.89 -13.67
C TYR A 358 -0.44 -27.24 -12.97
N GLN A 359 -0.61 -27.24 -11.65
CA GLN A 359 -0.95 -28.43 -10.84
C GLN A 359 -2.22 -29.15 -11.35
N LYS A 360 -3.20 -28.38 -11.83
CA LYS A 360 -4.46 -28.91 -12.41
C LYS A 360 -4.36 -29.25 -13.91
N GLY A 361 -3.23 -28.98 -14.56
CA GLY A 361 -2.97 -29.30 -15.97
C GLY A 361 -3.54 -28.29 -16.97
N TYR A 362 -3.93 -27.09 -16.53
CA TYR A 362 -4.43 -26.02 -17.43
C TYR A 362 -3.30 -25.23 -18.10
N ILE A 363 -2.20 -25.02 -17.38
CA ILE A 363 -0.94 -24.54 -17.98
C ILE A 363 -0.11 -25.77 -18.33
N SER A 364 0.33 -25.86 -19.58
CA SER A 364 1.18 -26.96 -20.05
C SER A 364 2.67 -26.72 -19.72
N GLU A 365 3.46 -27.80 -19.72
CA GLU A 365 4.92 -27.71 -19.56
C GLU A 365 5.58 -26.90 -20.69
N GLU A 366 5.06 -26.97 -21.91
CA GLU A 366 5.54 -26.18 -23.06
C GLU A 366 5.34 -24.68 -22.83
N GLU A 367 4.20 -24.26 -22.27
CA GLU A 367 3.95 -22.85 -21.93
C GLU A 367 4.86 -22.31 -20.82
N CYS A 368 5.45 -23.20 -20.02
CA CYS A 368 6.39 -22.81 -18.97
C CYS A 368 7.79 -22.43 -19.51
N ASP A 369 8.08 -22.68 -20.79
CA ASP A 369 9.35 -22.31 -21.45
C ASP A 369 10.57 -22.70 -20.60
N GLY A 370 10.63 -23.98 -20.24
CA GLY A 370 11.75 -24.60 -19.52
C GLY A 370 11.75 -24.46 -18.00
N VAL A 371 10.86 -23.66 -17.39
CA VAL A 371 10.81 -23.49 -15.92
C VAL A 371 9.41 -23.79 -15.37
N PRO A 372 9.13 -25.04 -14.99
CA PRO A 372 7.81 -25.47 -14.51
C PRO A 372 7.32 -24.69 -13.28
N LEU A 373 6.02 -24.37 -13.28
CA LEU A 373 5.32 -23.68 -12.19
C LEU A 373 4.85 -24.67 -11.11
N THR A 374 5.80 -25.35 -10.44
CA THR A 374 5.48 -26.28 -9.36
C THR A 374 5.59 -25.59 -7.99
N PHE A 375 4.61 -25.79 -7.10
CA PHE A 375 4.72 -25.36 -5.70
C PHE A 375 6.02 -25.88 -5.05
N GLY A 376 6.67 -25.03 -4.26
CA GLY A 376 7.97 -25.28 -3.63
C GLY A 376 9.19 -25.15 -4.54
N SER A 377 9.02 -24.81 -5.83
CA SER A 377 10.14 -24.59 -6.73
C SER A 377 10.85 -23.26 -6.46
N LYS A 378 12.07 -23.36 -5.91
CA LYS A 378 12.96 -22.21 -5.68
C LYS A 378 13.32 -21.47 -6.97
N GLU A 379 13.56 -22.22 -8.04
CA GLU A 379 13.89 -21.66 -9.35
C GLU A 379 12.70 -20.91 -9.94
N ALA A 380 11.50 -21.50 -9.88
CA ALA A 380 10.31 -20.92 -10.49
C ALA A 380 9.96 -19.57 -9.87
N VAL A 381 10.00 -19.42 -8.54
CA VAL A 381 9.63 -18.16 -7.90
C VAL A 381 10.57 -17.01 -8.27
N VAL A 382 11.87 -17.27 -8.44
CA VAL A 382 12.83 -16.23 -8.85
C VAL A 382 12.68 -15.92 -10.34
N GLU A 383 12.62 -16.93 -11.19
CA GLU A 383 12.58 -16.74 -12.64
C GLU A 383 11.27 -16.11 -13.10
N TRP A 384 10.13 -16.58 -12.60
CA TRP A 384 8.84 -15.99 -12.99
C TRP A 384 8.65 -14.58 -12.47
N THR A 385 9.26 -14.22 -11.33
CA THR A 385 9.31 -12.82 -10.87
C THR A 385 10.00 -11.92 -11.90
N LYS A 386 11.15 -12.37 -12.44
CA LYS A 386 11.87 -11.65 -13.51
C LYS A 386 11.03 -11.57 -14.79
N ARG A 387 10.49 -12.71 -15.25
CA ARG A 387 9.67 -12.77 -16.47
C ARG A 387 8.44 -11.87 -16.38
N ILE A 388 7.79 -11.77 -15.23
CA ILE A 388 6.67 -10.86 -14.99
C ILE A 388 7.13 -9.39 -15.07
N GLY A 389 8.17 -9.01 -14.32
CA GLY A 389 8.64 -7.62 -14.30
C GLY A 389 9.20 -7.15 -15.65
N LEU A 390 9.81 -8.05 -16.41
CA LEU A 390 10.31 -7.79 -17.76
C LEU A 390 9.26 -8.03 -18.86
N SER A 391 8.06 -8.51 -18.50
CA SER A 391 7.01 -8.95 -19.45
C SER A 391 7.55 -9.91 -20.53
N GLN A 392 8.39 -10.85 -20.12
CA GLN A 392 9.09 -11.79 -21.00
C GLN A 392 8.25 -13.04 -21.27
N GLY A 393 8.18 -13.43 -22.55
CA GLY A 393 7.41 -14.58 -22.99
C GLY A 393 5.89 -14.35 -22.93
N LYS A 394 5.12 -15.24 -23.57
CA LYS A 394 3.66 -15.12 -23.63
C LYS A 394 3.02 -15.22 -22.25
N LEU A 395 3.47 -16.20 -21.45
CA LEU A 395 2.94 -16.42 -20.11
C LEU A 395 3.36 -15.31 -19.13
N GLY A 396 4.62 -14.86 -19.15
CA GLY A 396 5.09 -13.76 -18.29
C GLY A 396 4.37 -12.44 -18.57
N ALA A 397 4.12 -12.11 -19.83
CA ALA A 397 3.32 -10.95 -20.22
C ALA A 397 1.83 -11.05 -19.82
N LEU A 398 1.28 -12.27 -19.77
CA LEU A 398 -0.08 -12.50 -19.25
C LEU A 398 -0.13 -12.36 -17.73
N MET A 399 0.82 -12.98 -17.02
CA MET A 399 0.96 -12.89 -15.56
C MET A 399 1.21 -11.45 -15.09
N ALA A 400 1.89 -10.62 -15.88
CA ALA A 400 2.05 -9.18 -15.59
C ALA A 400 0.72 -8.39 -15.50
N LYS A 401 -0.41 -9.02 -15.86
CA LYS A 401 -1.76 -8.44 -15.73
C LYS A 401 -2.49 -8.84 -14.44
N GLY A 402 -1.83 -9.57 -13.54
CA GLY A 402 -2.37 -10.03 -12.26
C GLY A 402 -3.15 -11.34 -12.34
N SER A 403 -3.40 -11.94 -11.18
CA SER A 403 -3.97 -13.28 -11.01
C SER A 403 -5.36 -13.41 -11.65
N GLN A 404 -6.24 -12.41 -11.48
CA GLN A 404 -7.60 -12.48 -12.04
C GLN A 404 -7.55 -12.64 -13.56
N ARG A 405 -6.78 -11.80 -14.25
CA ARG A 405 -6.72 -11.83 -15.73
C ARG A 405 -6.00 -13.06 -16.25
N LEU A 406 -5.02 -13.58 -15.50
CA LEU A 406 -4.39 -14.87 -15.80
C LEU A 406 -5.43 -15.99 -15.72
N CYS A 407 -6.11 -16.12 -14.59
CA CYS A 407 -7.10 -17.17 -14.33
C CYS A 407 -8.30 -17.10 -15.28
N ASP A 408 -8.80 -15.90 -15.57
CA ASP A 408 -9.85 -15.66 -16.57
C ASP A 408 -9.44 -16.18 -17.95
N ALA A 409 -8.17 -15.96 -18.35
CA ALA A 409 -7.67 -16.37 -19.67
C ALA A 409 -7.60 -17.90 -19.83
N TYR A 410 -7.47 -18.64 -18.73
CA TYR A 410 -7.56 -20.10 -18.72
C TYR A 410 -8.97 -20.62 -18.40
N GLY A 411 -9.96 -19.73 -18.20
CA GLY A 411 -11.35 -20.12 -17.92
C GLY A 411 -11.60 -20.57 -16.48
N HIS A 412 -10.69 -20.28 -15.56
CA HIS A 412 -10.71 -20.74 -14.16
C HIS A 412 -10.54 -19.58 -13.16
N PRO A 413 -11.45 -18.59 -13.14
CA PRO A 413 -11.36 -17.43 -12.25
C PRO A 413 -11.28 -17.80 -10.76
N GLU A 414 -11.79 -18.98 -10.38
CA GLU A 414 -11.81 -19.50 -9.01
C GLU A 414 -10.42 -19.70 -8.38
N PHE A 415 -9.35 -19.81 -9.18
CA PHE A 415 -7.98 -19.93 -8.68
C PHE A 415 -7.32 -18.57 -8.40
N SER A 416 -7.95 -17.45 -8.80
CA SER A 416 -7.50 -16.13 -8.40
C SER A 416 -8.01 -15.82 -6.99
N MET A 417 -7.09 -15.85 -6.02
CA MET A 417 -7.37 -15.39 -4.65
C MET A 417 -7.29 -13.87 -4.58
N SER A 418 -8.27 -13.20 -5.20
CA SER A 418 -8.33 -11.74 -5.30
C SER A 418 -9.72 -11.18 -4.97
N VAL A 419 -9.75 -9.91 -4.56
CA VAL A 419 -11.00 -9.14 -4.40
C VAL A 419 -10.86 -7.85 -5.19
N LYS A 420 -11.84 -7.57 -6.05
CA LYS A 420 -11.79 -6.45 -7.02
C LYS A 420 -10.49 -6.51 -7.85
N LYS A 421 -10.06 -7.72 -8.21
CA LYS A 421 -8.83 -8.02 -8.98
C LYS A 421 -7.51 -7.71 -8.28
N GLN A 422 -7.53 -7.32 -7.00
CA GLN A 422 -6.34 -7.13 -6.19
C GLN A 422 -6.10 -8.39 -5.36
N GLU A 423 -4.91 -8.97 -5.49
CA GLU A 423 -4.51 -10.20 -4.82
C GLU A 423 -4.63 -10.07 -3.29
N LEU A 424 -5.13 -11.11 -2.63
CA LEU A 424 -5.28 -11.12 -1.18
C LEU A 424 -3.91 -11.22 -0.48
N PRO A 425 -3.75 -10.58 0.70
CA PRO A 425 -2.53 -10.64 1.50
C PRO A 425 -2.53 -11.81 2.50
N ALA A 426 -1.50 -11.89 3.35
CA ALA A 426 -1.08 -13.05 4.14
C ALA A 426 -1.98 -13.56 5.29
N TYR A 427 -3.29 -13.35 5.25
CA TYR A 427 -4.17 -13.75 6.36
C TYR A 427 -5.40 -14.49 5.86
N ASP A 428 -5.56 -15.75 6.31
CA ASP A 428 -6.70 -16.55 5.92
C ASP A 428 -8.00 -16.02 6.55
N ALA A 429 -8.83 -15.39 5.72
CA ALA A 429 -10.10 -14.82 6.13
C ALA A 429 -11.09 -15.87 6.67
N ARG A 430 -10.90 -17.16 6.40
CA ARG A 430 -11.73 -18.21 7.00
C ARG A 430 -11.54 -18.29 8.51
N GLY A 431 -10.31 -18.07 8.99
CA GLY A 431 -9.98 -18.09 10.42
C GLY A 431 -10.11 -16.73 11.11
N ILE A 432 -10.32 -15.64 10.38
CA ILE A 432 -10.35 -14.28 10.91
C ILE A 432 -11.51 -13.52 10.24
N GLN A 433 -12.62 -13.36 10.94
CA GLN A 433 -13.87 -12.88 10.33
C GLN A 433 -13.76 -11.42 9.88
N GLY A 434 -13.26 -10.53 10.75
CA GLY A 434 -13.14 -9.09 10.45
C GLY A 434 -12.16 -8.79 9.32
N ILE A 435 -11.03 -9.52 9.20
CA ILE A 435 -10.12 -9.33 8.08
C ILE A 435 -10.78 -9.67 6.73
N GLY A 436 -11.61 -10.71 6.70
CA GLY A 436 -12.41 -11.06 5.51
C GLY A 436 -13.39 -9.96 5.12
N LEU A 437 -14.09 -9.39 6.09
CA LEU A 437 -14.97 -8.23 5.84
C LEU A 437 -14.18 -7.03 5.31
N ASN A 438 -13.00 -6.75 5.86
CA ASN A 438 -12.13 -5.68 5.38
C ASN A 438 -11.64 -5.94 3.93
N TYR A 439 -11.29 -7.17 3.57
CA TYR A 439 -10.93 -7.50 2.18
C TYR A 439 -12.08 -7.24 1.21
N ALA A 440 -13.29 -7.71 1.56
CA ALA A 440 -14.48 -7.52 0.75
C ALA A 440 -14.78 -6.03 0.52
N THR A 441 -14.66 -5.21 1.56
CA THR A 441 -15.16 -3.82 1.55
C THR A 441 -14.10 -2.76 1.20
N SER A 442 -12.81 -3.11 1.23
CA SER A 442 -11.69 -2.20 0.95
C SER A 442 -11.84 -1.48 -0.41
N ASN A 443 -11.79 -0.15 -0.39
CA ASN A 443 -11.93 0.70 -1.57
C ASN A 443 -10.87 0.46 -2.66
N ARG A 444 -9.69 -0.10 -2.33
CA ARG A 444 -8.65 -0.40 -3.34
C ARG A 444 -8.58 -1.86 -3.76
N GLY A 445 -9.54 -2.68 -3.35
CA GLY A 445 -9.51 -4.14 -3.49
C GLY A 445 -8.89 -4.88 -2.31
N GLY A 446 -8.74 -6.20 -2.44
CA GLY A 446 -8.27 -7.13 -1.41
C GLY A 446 -6.99 -6.68 -0.71
N CYS A 447 -7.11 -6.11 0.48
CA CYS A 447 -5.98 -5.50 1.18
C CYS A 447 -6.19 -5.40 2.69
N HIS A 448 -5.18 -5.73 3.49
CA HIS A 448 -5.24 -5.78 4.95
C HIS A 448 -5.07 -4.40 5.62
N VAL A 449 -4.15 -3.55 5.17
CA VAL A 449 -3.84 -2.28 5.88
C VAL A 449 -4.88 -1.18 5.73
N ARG A 450 -5.98 -1.39 4.98
CA ARG A 450 -7.03 -0.35 4.83
C ARG A 450 -7.95 -0.28 6.05
N GLY A 451 -8.03 -1.35 6.81
CA GLY A 451 -8.65 -1.48 8.12
C GLY A 451 -8.09 -2.74 8.75
N TYR A 452 -6.93 -2.61 9.41
CA TYR A 452 -6.09 -3.74 9.79
C TYR A 452 -6.65 -4.53 10.99
N MET A 453 -7.71 -5.32 10.73
CA MET A 453 -8.45 -6.09 11.72
C MET A 453 -7.63 -7.20 12.41
N ILE A 454 -6.44 -7.52 11.90
CA ILE A 454 -5.46 -8.36 12.61
C ILE A 454 -5.05 -7.73 13.94
N SER A 455 -5.02 -6.40 14.03
CA SER A 455 -4.69 -5.67 15.26
C SER A 455 -5.62 -6.08 16.42
N PRO A 456 -6.96 -5.93 16.32
CA PRO A 456 -7.85 -6.33 17.41
C PRO A 456 -8.15 -7.83 17.45
N GLU A 457 -8.14 -8.55 16.32
CA GLU A 457 -8.53 -9.97 16.31
C GLU A 457 -7.41 -10.94 16.68
N ILE A 458 -6.14 -10.52 16.57
CA ILE A 458 -4.97 -11.37 16.84
C ILE A 458 -4.03 -10.71 17.85
N LEU A 459 -3.68 -9.44 17.64
CA LEU A 459 -2.65 -8.76 18.43
C LEU A 459 -3.19 -8.13 19.73
N ALA A 460 -4.52 -8.13 19.91
CA ALA A 460 -5.22 -7.53 21.05
C ALA A 460 -5.06 -6.01 21.17
N HIS A 461 -4.97 -5.30 20.03
CA HIS A 461 -4.87 -3.84 19.98
C HIS A 461 -6.07 -3.21 19.24
N PRO A 462 -6.86 -2.32 19.87
CA PRO A 462 -6.73 -1.86 21.27
C PRO A 462 -7.27 -2.87 22.31
N GLU A 463 -8.05 -3.84 21.88
CA GLU A 463 -8.54 -4.95 22.71
C GLU A 463 -8.68 -6.23 21.87
N LEU A 464 -8.71 -7.39 22.54
CA LEU A 464 -8.85 -8.67 21.88
C LEU A 464 -10.31 -8.94 21.51
N LEU A 465 -10.58 -9.09 20.22
CA LEU A 465 -11.85 -9.56 19.69
C LEU A 465 -11.74 -11.03 19.30
N ASP A 466 -12.79 -11.81 19.52
CA ASP A 466 -12.83 -13.20 19.06
C ASP A 466 -12.81 -13.25 17.53
N ARG A 467 -11.71 -13.72 16.95
CA ARG A 467 -11.49 -13.81 15.50
C ARG A 467 -12.47 -14.73 14.76
N THR A 468 -13.11 -15.66 15.46
CA THR A 468 -14.00 -16.70 14.87
C THR A 468 -15.47 -16.28 14.85
N LYS A 469 -15.77 -15.14 15.47
CA LYS A 469 -17.13 -14.61 15.69
C LYS A 469 -17.43 -13.47 14.73
N THR A 470 -18.71 -13.28 14.39
CA THR A 470 -19.15 -12.23 13.47
C THR A 470 -19.57 -10.95 14.19
N GLU A 471 -19.82 -11.07 15.49
CA GLU A 471 -20.26 -10.02 16.38
C GLU A 471 -19.28 -8.83 16.36
N ASP A 472 -19.84 -7.63 16.28
CA ASP A 472 -19.16 -6.32 16.28
C ASP A 472 -18.15 -6.08 15.14
N LYS A 473 -17.90 -7.05 14.26
CA LYS A 473 -16.90 -6.95 13.18
C LYS A 473 -17.22 -5.83 12.20
N ALA A 474 -18.49 -5.59 11.93
CA ALA A 474 -18.96 -4.47 11.10
C ALA A 474 -18.48 -3.12 11.65
N THR A 475 -18.78 -2.83 12.91
CA THR A 475 -18.44 -1.58 13.59
C THR A 475 -16.93 -1.41 13.70
N TRP A 476 -16.21 -2.44 14.14
CA TRP A 476 -14.75 -2.39 14.27
C TRP A 476 -14.06 -2.18 12.92
N THR A 477 -14.50 -2.88 11.88
CA THR A 477 -13.94 -2.71 10.53
C THR A 477 -14.13 -1.27 10.04
N LYS A 478 -15.32 -0.68 10.26
CA LYS A 478 -15.56 0.74 9.94
C LYS A 478 -14.59 1.65 10.70
N ILE A 479 -14.47 1.50 12.02
CA ILE A 479 -13.61 2.35 12.86
C ILE A 479 -12.15 2.27 12.40
N PHE A 480 -11.62 1.06 12.19
CA PHE A 480 -10.25 0.89 11.71
C PHE A 480 -10.03 1.48 10.33
N GLN A 481 -11.01 1.37 9.43
CA GLN A 481 -10.95 1.97 8.11
C GLN A 481 -10.94 3.50 8.13
N ASP A 482 -11.75 4.10 9.00
CA ASP A 482 -11.83 5.54 9.18
C ASP A 482 -10.53 6.09 9.81
N LEU A 483 -10.06 5.45 10.89
CA LEU A 483 -8.81 5.82 11.54
C LEU A 483 -7.60 5.67 10.61
N THR A 484 -7.53 4.60 9.82
CA THR A 484 -6.46 4.41 8.83
C THR A 484 -6.48 5.53 7.78
N ALA A 485 -7.66 5.94 7.31
CA ALA A 485 -7.78 7.04 6.36
C ALA A 485 -7.23 8.36 6.93
N VAL A 486 -7.43 8.60 8.23
CA VAL A 486 -6.83 9.72 8.96
C VAL A 486 -5.31 9.60 9.01
N ILE A 487 -4.77 8.48 9.50
CA ILE A 487 -3.32 8.27 9.67
C ILE A 487 -2.58 8.44 8.33
N ASP A 488 -3.10 7.83 7.26
CA ASP A 488 -2.55 7.99 5.91
C ASP A 488 -2.54 9.45 5.47
N SER A 489 -3.61 10.19 5.74
CA SER A 489 -3.77 11.60 5.34
C SER A 489 -2.90 12.55 6.16
N MET A 490 -2.59 12.18 7.41
CA MET A 490 -1.64 12.90 8.26
C MET A 490 -0.18 12.70 7.83
N GLY A 491 0.13 11.60 7.12
CA GLY A 491 1.50 11.27 6.72
C GLY A 491 2.31 10.55 7.79
N MET A 492 1.62 9.86 8.70
CA MET A 492 2.21 9.03 9.75
C MET A 492 2.15 7.54 9.37
N CYS A 493 2.96 6.71 10.03
CA CYS A 493 2.97 5.27 9.80
C CYS A 493 1.83 4.58 10.56
N LEU A 494 1.12 3.67 9.90
CA LEU A 494 0.05 2.86 10.51
C LEU A 494 0.53 2.09 11.75
N PHE A 495 1.80 1.66 11.82
CA PHE A 495 2.31 0.94 13.00
C PHE A 495 2.30 1.76 14.29
N THR A 496 2.16 3.08 14.21
CA THR A 496 1.95 3.87 15.43
C THR A 496 0.60 3.56 16.09
N SER A 497 -0.38 3.01 15.37
CA SER A 497 -1.72 2.71 15.90
C SER A 497 -1.75 1.53 16.86
N PHE A 498 -0.67 0.76 16.97
CA PHE A 498 -0.54 -0.24 18.05
C PHE A 498 -0.34 0.44 19.41
N ALA A 499 0.21 1.66 19.45
CA ALA A 499 0.51 2.37 20.69
C ALA A 499 -0.31 3.66 20.86
N LEU A 500 -0.74 4.29 19.77
CA LEU A 500 -1.42 5.59 19.76
C LEU A 500 -2.91 5.45 19.43
N GLY A 501 -3.73 6.24 20.12
CA GLY A 501 -5.17 6.32 19.94
C GLY A 501 -5.60 7.50 19.05
N ALA A 502 -6.90 7.55 18.72
CA ALA A 502 -7.49 8.63 17.94
C ALA A 502 -7.31 10.02 18.58
N ASP A 503 -7.24 10.08 19.92
CA ASP A 503 -6.95 11.28 20.69
C ASP A 503 -5.53 11.79 20.46
N ASP A 504 -4.52 10.91 20.48
CA ASP A 504 -3.13 11.27 20.17
C ASP A 504 -3.03 11.87 18.76
N TYR A 505 -3.69 11.25 17.78
CA TYR A 505 -3.69 11.75 16.39
C TYR A 505 -4.42 13.10 16.26
N ALA A 506 -5.54 13.30 16.96
CA ALA A 506 -6.23 14.58 16.98
C ALA A 506 -5.33 15.70 17.55
N ASN A 507 -4.64 15.41 18.67
CA ASN A 507 -3.75 16.38 19.30
C ASN A 507 -2.57 16.76 18.38
N PHE A 508 -1.94 15.77 17.73
CA PHE A 508 -0.88 16.05 16.75
C PHE A 508 -1.36 16.88 15.57
N LEU A 509 -2.53 16.56 15.01
CA LEU A 509 -3.08 17.30 13.88
C LEU A 509 -3.38 18.75 14.26
N ASN A 510 -4.00 18.97 15.43
CA ASN A 510 -4.31 20.30 15.96
C ASN A 510 -3.04 21.12 16.21
N ALA A 511 -2.03 20.53 16.88
CA ALA A 511 -0.75 21.21 17.12
C ALA A 511 0.00 21.54 15.82
N GLY A 512 -0.07 20.66 14.82
CA GLY A 512 0.55 20.88 13.52
C GLY A 512 -0.13 21.99 12.71
N THR A 513 -1.45 21.93 12.62
CA THR A 513 -2.22 22.64 11.59
C THR A 513 -3.10 23.78 12.10
N GLY A 514 -3.29 23.89 13.42
CA GLY A 514 -4.18 24.88 14.03
C GLY A 514 -5.66 24.51 13.97
N THR A 515 -5.99 23.27 13.60
CA THR A 515 -7.36 22.74 13.70
C THR A 515 -7.76 22.50 15.16
N THR A 516 -9.05 22.18 15.36
CA THR A 516 -9.64 21.90 16.68
C THR A 516 -10.41 20.58 16.67
N HIS A 517 -9.83 19.54 16.07
CA HIS A 517 -10.47 18.22 16.00
C HIS A 517 -10.61 17.59 17.39
N THR A 518 -11.82 17.10 17.69
CA THR A 518 -12.09 16.06 18.69
C THR A 518 -11.92 14.67 18.05
N VAL A 519 -11.89 13.61 18.86
CA VAL A 519 -11.88 12.22 18.37
C VAL A 519 -13.01 11.97 17.37
N ASP A 520 -14.24 12.36 17.70
CA ASP A 520 -15.40 12.17 16.82
C ASP A 520 -15.25 12.90 15.49
N SER A 521 -14.85 14.18 15.52
CA SER A 521 -14.66 14.96 14.28
C SER A 521 -13.48 14.46 13.44
N LEU A 522 -12.47 13.84 14.07
CA LEU A 522 -11.33 13.24 13.38
C LEU A 522 -11.76 11.96 12.66
N LEU A 523 -12.49 11.08 13.36
CA LEU A 523 -13.04 9.86 12.77
C LEU A 523 -14.07 10.18 11.67
N GLU A 524 -14.87 11.24 11.83
CA GLU A 524 -15.76 11.73 10.77
C GLU A 524 -14.97 12.19 9.53
N ALA A 525 -13.79 12.81 9.71
CA ALA A 525 -12.92 13.14 8.58
C ALA A 525 -12.40 11.88 7.87
N GLY A 526 -12.04 10.84 8.63
CA GLY A 526 -11.72 9.51 8.08
C GLY A 526 -12.88 8.90 7.31
N GLU A 527 -14.09 8.92 7.88
CA GLU A 527 -15.32 8.44 7.28
C GLU A 527 -15.63 9.18 5.97
N ARG A 528 -15.46 10.51 5.96
CA ARG A 528 -15.62 11.35 4.77
C ARG A 528 -14.67 10.94 3.66
N ILE A 529 -13.39 10.70 3.97
CA ILE A 529 -12.40 10.25 2.99
C ILE A 529 -12.78 8.87 2.44
N TYR A 530 -13.16 7.93 3.31
CA TYR A 530 -13.54 6.58 2.91
C TYR A 530 -14.77 6.57 2.01
N ASN A 531 -15.77 7.42 2.30
CA ASN A 531 -16.97 7.57 1.48
C ASN A 531 -16.68 8.26 0.13
N LEU A 532 -15.78 9.25 0.10
CA LEU A 532 -15.37 9.90 -1.15
C LEU A 532 -14.74 8.90 -2.13
N GLU A 533 -13.85 8.05 -1.63
CA GLU A 533 -13.28 6.94 -2.39
C GLU A 533 -14.36 5.96 -2.88
N ARG A 534 -15.35 5.67 -2.04
CA ARG A 534 -16.47 4.79 -2.38
C ARG A 534 -17.33 5.35 -3.52
N ILE A 535 -17.59 6.66 -3.48
CA ILE A 535 -18.31 7.36 -4.55
C ILE A 535 -17.48 7.33 -5.85
N PHE A 536 -16.16 7.53 -5.76
CA PHE A 536 -15.28 7.42 -6.93
C PHE A 536 -15.39 6.04 -7.56
N ASN A 537 -15.34 4.99 -6.76
CA ASN A 537 -15.48 3.61 -7.25
C ASN A 537 -16.85 3.36 -7.89
N LYS A 538 -17.94 3.84 -7.28
CA LYS A 538 -19.29 3.78 -7.87
C LYS A 538 -19.29 4.42 -9.26
N LYS A 539 -18.74 5.63 -9.39
CA LYS A 539 -18.62 6.35 -10.67
C LYS A 539 -17.70 5.63 -11.67
N ALA A 540 -16.68 4.91 -11.18
CA ALA A 540 -15.79 4.10 -12.01
C ALA A 540 -16.40 2.76 -12.45
N GLY A 541 -17.62 2.42 -11.99
CA GLY A 541 -18.36 1.23 -12.40
C GLY A 541 -18.41 0.11 -11.37
N MET A 542 -17.97 0.35 -10.14
CA MET A 542 -18.14 -0.60 -9.04
C MET A 542 -19.63 -0.88 -8.77
N LYS A 543 -19.93 -2.14 -8.47
CA LYS A 543 -21.26 -2.62 -8.08
C LYS A 543 -21.24 -3.19 -6.66
N ALA A 544 -22.42 -3.50 -6.12
CA ALA A 544 -22.53 -4.08 -4.79
C ALA A 544 -21.90 -5.48 -4.72
N GLU A 545 -22.01 -6.26 -5.80
CA GLU A 545 -21.50 -7.64 -5.89
C GLU A 545 -19.96 -7.71 -5.88
N ASP A 546 -19.30 -6.58 -6.15
CA ASP A 546 -17.84 -6.48 -6.07
C ASP A 546 -17.35 -6.51 -4.61
N ASP A 547 -18.21 -6.27 -3.61
CA ASP A 547 -17.93 -6.57 -2.19
C ASP A 547 -18.17 -8.05 -1.92
N SER A 548 -17.21 -8.87 -2.32
CA SER A 548 -17.24 -10.31 -2.16
C SER A 548 -15.87 -10.85 -1.73
N LEU A 549 -15.83 -12.15 -1.44
CA LEU A 549 -14.60 -12.92 -1.25
C LEU A 549 -14.57 -14.04 -2.30
N PRO A 550 -13.38 -14.56 -2.67
CA PRO A 550 -13.27 -15.81 -3.43
C PRO A 550 -14.08 -16.92 -2.77
N LYS A 551 -14.79 -17.72 -3.57
CA LYS A 551 -15.69 -18.78 -3.07
C LYS A 551 -15.02 -19.74 -2.10
N ARG A 552 -13.74 -20.04 -2.31
CA ARG A 552 -12.90 -20.84 -1.40
C ARG A 552 -12.97 -20.36 0.06
N LEU A 553 -13.11 -19.05 0.29
CA LEU A 553 -13.14 -18.48 1.64
C LEU A 553 -14.53 -18.52 2.30
N THR A 554 -15.60 -18.69 1.51
CA THR A 554 -16.99 -18.67 2.00
C THR A 554 -17.68 -20.03 1.93
N GLU A 555 -17.23 -20.92 1.03
CA GLU A 555 -17.81 -22.23 0.75
C GLU A 555 -16.97 -23.37 1.33
N ASP A 556 -15.63 -23.27 1.24
CA ASP A 556 -14.71 -24.31 1.75
C ASP A 556 -14.28 -24.00 3.18
N SER A 557 -14.24 -25.04 4.02
CA SER A 557 -13.65 -24.94 5.36
C SER A 557 -12.13 -25.08 5.32
N ILE A 558 -11.44 -24.45 6.26
CA ILE A 558 -10.02 -24.73 6.52
C ILE A 558 -9.82 -26.22 6.80
N VAL A 559 -8.82 -26.82 6.16
CA VAL A 559 -8.56 -28.26 6.20
C VAL A 559 -7.54 -28.68 7.26
N ASP A 560 -6.71 -27.75 7.73
CA ASP A 560 -5.56 -27.99 8.59
C ASP A 560 -5.39 -26.95 9.72
N GLY A 561 -4.50 -27.27 10.65
CA GLY A 561 -4.10 -26.38 11.74
C GLY A 561 -5.21 -25.98 12.73
N PRO A 562 -4.90 -25.04 13.64
CA PRO A 562 -5.80 -24.67 14.74
C PRO A 562 -7.16 -24.06 14.36
N SER A 563 -7.30 -23.57 13.12
CA SER A 563 -8.58 -23.05 12.60
C SER A 563 -9.36 -24.06 11.76
N GLN A 564 -9.00 -25.36 11.80
CA GLN A 564 -9.70 -26.39 11.03
C GLN A 564 -11.22 -26.32 11.21
N GLY A 565 -11.95 -26.41 10.10
CA GLY A 565 -13.41 -26.35 10.05
C GLY A 565 -13.98 -24.92 9.91
N GLN A 566 -13.19 -23.88 10.16
CA GLN A 566 -13.65 -22.49 10.02
C GLN A 566 -13.86 -22.09 8.56
N LYS A 567 -14.78 -21.15 8.34
CA LYS A 567 -15.06 -20.49 7.05
C LYS A 567 -15.46 -19.04 7.30
N ASN A 568 -15.35 -18.17 6.30
CA ASN A 568 -15.77 -16.78 6.46
C ASN A 568 -17.29 -16.62 6.32
N HIS A 569 -17.90 -15.89 7.24
CA HIS A 569 -19.34 -15.64 7.32
C HIS A 569 -19.71 -14.24 6.80
N LEU A 570 -19.12 -13.84 5.67
CA LEU A 570 -19.32 -12.52 5.06
C LEU A 570 -20.81 -12.18 4.84
N ASN A 571 -21.62 -13.18 4.50
CA ASN A 571 -23.06 -13.02 4.26
C ASN A 571 -23.83 -12.51 5.50
N ILE A 572 -23.29 -12.69 6.70
CA ILE A 572 -23.83 -12.15 7.95
C ILE A 572 -23.30 -10.73 8.19
N MET A 573 -21.98 -10.55 8.07
CA MET A 573 -21.32 -9.29 8.43
C MET A 573 -21.52 -8.16 7.43
N LEU A 574 -21.67 -8.45 6.13
CA LEU A 574 -21.70 -7.43 5.09
C LEU A 574 -22.94 -6.52 5.16
N PRO A 575 -24.18 -7.03 5.39
CA PRO A 575 -25.33 -6.18 5.66
C PRO A 575 -25.17 -5.29 6.91
N GLU A 576 -24.60 -5.84 7.99
CA GLU A 576 -24.33 -5.09 9.22
C GLU A 576 -23.31 -3.96 8.99
N TYR A 577 -22.28 -4.23 8.19
CA TYR A 577 -21.30 -3.25 7.78
C TYR A 577 -21.92 -2.12 6.96
N TYR A 578 -22.84 -2.43 6.02
CA TYR A 578 -23.56 -1.39 5.28
C TYR A 578 -24.43 -0.55 6.20
N ALA A 579 -25.13 -1.15 7.16
CA ALA A 579 -25.88 -0.40 8.16
C ALA A 579 -24.97 0.52 8.98
N ALA A 580 -23.84 0.01 9.49
CA ALA A 580 -22.87 0.79 10.27
C ALA A 580 -22.26 1.96 9.46
N ARG A 581 -22.12 1.79 8.15
CA ARG A 581 -21.63 2.82 7.22
C ARG A 581 -22.70 3.83 6.78
N GLY A 582 -23.98 3.58 7.05
CA GLY A 582 -25.08 4.37 6.48
C GLY A 582 -25.25 4.14 4.97
N TRP A 583 -25.06 2.91 4.52
CA TRP A 583 -25.04 2.52 3.11
C TRP A 583 -26.25 1.64 2.74
N VAL A 584 -26.64 1.72 1.46
CA VAL A 584 -27.57 0.80 0.81
C VAL A 584 -26.93 0.28 -0.46
N ASN A 585 -26.98 -1.04 -0.68
CA ASN A 585 -26.34 -1.71 -1.82
C ASN A 585 -24.87 -1.27 -1.98
N ALA A 586 -24.12 -1.28 -0.87
CA ALA A 586 -22.69 -0.96 -0.85
C ALA A 586 -22.33 0.52 -1.10
N PHE A 587 -23.29 1.44 -1.13
CA PHE A 587 -23.04 2.86 -1.40
C PHE A 587 -23.70 3.78 -0.36
N PRO A 588 -23.10 4.96 -0.07
CA PRO A 588 -23.65 5.91 0.88
C PRO A 588 -25.06 6.37 0.52
N THR A 589 -25.92 6.43 1.53
CA THR A 589 -27.22 7.07 1.49
C THR A 589 -27.08 8.59 1.37
N GLU A 590 -28.13 9.27 0.92
CA GLU A 590 -28.13 10.73 0.82
C GLU A 590 -27.96 11.41 2.18
N GLU A 591 -28.58 10.87 3.24
CA GLU A 591 -28.36 11.33 4.62
C GLU A 591 -26.88 11.27 5.02
N THR A 592 -26.20 10.19 4.64
CA THR A 592 -24.76 10.05 4.90
C THR A 592 -23.93 11.05 4.09
N LEU A 593 -24.30 11.29 2.83
CA LEU A 593 -23.63 12.28 1.98
C LEU A 593 -23.77 13.71 2.54
N ILE A 594 -24.97 14.10 2.96
CA ILE A 594 -25.24 15.41 3.57
C ILE A 594 -24.44 15.57 4.86
N ARG A 595 -24.52 14.59 5.78
CA ARG A 595 -23.78 14.61 7.06
C ARG A 595 -22.28 14.78 6.84
N LEU A 596 -21.71 14.08 5.85
CA LEU A 596 -20.28 14.15 5.55
C LEU A 596 -19.91 15.35 4.67
N GLY A 597 -20.88 16.13 4.19
CA GLY A 597 -20.67 17.24 3.26
C GLY A 597 -20.05 16.80 1.94
N LEU A 598 -20.55 15.68 1.38
CA LEU A 598 -20.16 15.06 0.12
C LEU A 598 -21.27 15.08 -0.93
N GLU A 599 -22.35 15.81 -0.68
CA GLU A 599 -23.42 16.05 -1.65
C GLU A 599 -22.88 16.60 -2.97
N GLU A 600 -23.43 16.12 -4.09
CA GLU A 600 -23.14 16.70 -5.39
C GLU A 600 -23.77 18.09 -5.43
N ASN A 601 -22.95 19.13 -5.30
CA ASN A 601 -23.39 20.44 -5.73
C ASN A 601 -23.54 20.33 -7.26
N ASP A 602 -24.77 20.39 -7.76
CA ASP A 602 -25.09 20.58 -9.17
C ASP A 602 -24.33 21.83 -9.66
N ARG A 603 -23.09 21.65 -10.09
CA ARG A 603 -22.34 22.66 -10.84
C ARG A 603 -22.78 22.49 -12.28
N SER A 604 -23.94 23.09 -12.55
CA SER A 604 -24.50 23.36 -13.88
C SER A 604 -23.53 24.07 -14.79
#